data_AF-A0A9E7YM78-F1
#
_entry.id   AF-A0A9E7YM78-F1
#
_cell.length_a   1.000
_cell.length_b   1.000
_cell.length_c   1.000
_cell.angle_alpha   90.00
_cell.angle_beta   90.00
_cell.angle_gamma   90.00
#
_symmetry.space_group_name_H-M   'P 1'
#
loop_
_entity.id
_entity.type
_entity.pdbx_description
1 polymer ?
#
loop_
_entity_poly.entity_id
_entity_poly.type
_entity_poly.pdbx_seq_one_letter_code
_entity_poly.pdbx_strand_id
1 'polypeptide(L)'
;MESKPDPVPREIGREPRRPEPEPVDELDEARRELADLTEWWKTEPPREVRDVQRIIDVAREASEKAEHANPFTRGWLRHAAERTAAEQSQLLKQTAPWLENTTIPATYAEANAFRTNASKATLDHMRKPYEDRVRRLNRSRFNERIKQRLAEKHRKSKDNTRTDSAATSPAQPLGTRRAGARRHRPSV
;
A
#
# COMPACT_ATOMS: atom_id res chain seq x y z
N MET A 1 -49.74 -36.25 -46.66
CA MET A 1 -48.54 -36.50 -45.85
C MET A 1 -48.14 -35.19 -45.20
N GLU A 2 -48.04 -35.22 -43.88
CA GLU A 2 -47.96 -34.08 -42.96
C GLU A 2 -46.80 -33.12 -43.20
N SER A 3 -47.12 -31.83 -43.15
CA SER A 3 -46.18 -30.73 -42.92
C SER A 3 -45.53 -30.89 -41.55
N LYS A 4 -44.22 -31.13 -41.50
CA LYS A 4 -43.41 -30.89 -40.31
C LYS A 4 -43.05 -29.40 -40.26
N PRO A 5 -43.32 -28.68 -39.16
CA PRO A 5 -42.82 -27.32 -39.01
C PRO A 5 -41.33 -27.35 -38.64
N ASP A 6 -40.57 -26.39 -39.16
CA ASP A 6 -39.18 -26.16 -38.77
C ASP A 6 -39.07 -25.85 -37.27
N PRO A 7 -38.00 -26.33 -36.58
CA PRO A 7 -37.81 -26.03 -35.17
C PRO A 7 -37.42 -24.56 -34.99
N VAL A 8 -38.25 -23.81 -34.28
CA VAL A 8 -37.94 -22.46 -33.77
C VAL A 8 -36.67 -22.50 -32.91
N PRO A 9 -35.72 -21.57 -33.10
CA PRO A 9 -34.60 -21.41 -32.18
C PRO A 9 -35.16 -20.99 -30.81
N ARG A 10 -35.00 -21.85 -29.80
CA ARG A 10 -35.21 -21.45 -28.40
C ARG A 10 -34.23 -20.33 -28.10
N GLU A 11 -34.73 -19.13 -27.85
CA GLU A 11 -33.97 -18.10 -27.16
C GLU A 11 -33.60 -18.68 -25.78
N ILE A 12 -32.34 -19.09 -25.67
CA ILE A 12 -31.72 -19.40 -24.40
C ILE A 12 -31.66 -18.05 -23.69
N GLY A 13 -32.64 -17.79 -22.83
CA GLY A 13 -32.66 -16.61 -21.98
C GLY A 13 -31.30 -16.48 -21.34
N ARG A 14 -30.58 -15.40 -21.67
CA ARG A 14 -29.32 -15.07 -20.99
C ARG A 14 -29.63 -15.03 -19.50
N GLU A 15 -29.11 -16.00 -18.78
CA GLU A 15 -29.02 -15.95 -17.32
C GLU A 15 -28.53 -14.54 -16.97
N PRO A 16 -29.25 -13.78 -16.10
CA PRO A 16 -28.85 -12.43 -15.78
C PRO A 16 -27.41 -12.53 -15.26
N ARG A 17 -26.47 -11.97 -16.03
CA ARG A 17 -25.07 -11.91 -15.64
C ARG A 17 -25.08 -11.41 -14.21
N ARG A 18 -24.57 -12.21 -13.25
CA ARG A 18 -24.23 -11.68 -11.93
C ARG A 18 -23.52 -10.36 -12.21
N PRO A 19 -23.91 -9.24 -11.57
CA PRO A 19 -23.15 -8.02 -11.72
C PRO A 19 -21.69 -8.39 -11.48
N GLU A 20 -20.84 -8.12 -12.48
CA GLU A 20 -19.40 -8.21 -12.29
C GLU A 20 -19.12 -7.49 -10.97
N PRO A 21 -18.40 -8.11 -10.01
CA PRO A 21 -18.08 -7.42 -8.79
C PRO A 21 -17.47 -6.08 -9.20
N GLU A 22 -18.08 -4.99 -8.73
CA GLU A 22 -17.54 -3.62 -8.90
C GLU A 22 -16.02 -3.71 -8.72
N PRO A 23 -15.21 -3.10 -9.61
CA PRO A 23 -13.77 -3.16 -9.49
C PRO A 23 -13.41 -2.58 -8.12
N VAL A 24 -13.20 -3.47 -7.16
CA VAL A 24 -12.84 -3.11 -5.79
C VAL A 24 -11.62 -2.22 -5.92
N ASP A 25 -11.69 -1.01 -5.36
CA ASP A 25 -10.56 -0.10 -5.44
C ASP A 25 -9.36 -0.85 -4.87
N GLU A 26 -8.34 -1.12 -5.70
CA GLU A 26 -7.16 -1.90 -5.30
C GLU A 26 -6.52 -1.35 -4.01
N LEU A 27 -6.68 -0.05 -3.75
CA LEU A 27 -6.27 0.59 -2.50
C LEU A 27 -7.08 0.11 -1.30
N ASP A 28 -8.40 0.00 -1.45
CA ASP A 28 -9.29 -0.45 -0.37
C ASP A 28 -9.11 -1.94 -0.11
N GLU A 29 -8.90 -2.74 -1.16
CA GLU A 29 -8.51 -4.16 -1.02
C GLU A 29 -7.18 -4.29 -0.27
N ALA A 30 -6.16 -3.54 -0.67
CA ALA A 30 -4.85 -3.59 0.01
C ALA A 30 -4.92 -3.12 1.48
N ARG A 31 -5.80 -2.16 1.80
CA ARG A 31 -6.04 -1.72 3.18
C ARG A 31 -6.74 -2.79 4.00
N ARG A 32 -7.74 -3.44 3.40
CA ARG A 32 -8.48 -4.53 4.03
C ARG A 32 -7.57 -5.72 4.30
N GLU A 33 -6.77 -6.12 3.31
CA GLU A 33 -5.78 -7.19 3.45
C GLU A 33 -4.78 -6.89 4.58
N LEU A 34 -4.25 -5.66 4.66
CA LEU A 34 -3.36 -5.26 5.75
C LEU A 34 -4.04 -5.33 7.12
N ALA A 35 -5.31 -4.95 7.21
CA ALA A 35 -6.10 -5.03 8.44
C ALA A 35 -6.35 -6.49 8.85
N ASP A 36 -6.77 -7.32 7.90
CA ASP A 36 -7.04 -8.74 8.11
C ASP A 36 -5.78 -9.49 8.55
N LEU A 37 -4.63 -9.21 7.91
CA LEU A 37 -3.33 -9.75 8.32
C LEU A 37 -2.92 -9.28 9.71
N THR A 38 -3.12 -8.00 10.02
CA THR A 38 -2.77 -7.46 11.34
C THR A 38 -3.62 -8.09 12.44
N GLU A 39 -4.89 -8.39 12.16
CA GLU A 39 -5.77 -9.10 13.09
C GLU A 39 -5.34 -10.57 13.23
N TRP A 40 -5.11 -11.25 12.11
CA TRP A 40 -4.67 -12.65 12.12
C TRP A 40 -3.36 -12.83 12.88
N TRP A 41 -2.37 -11.95 12.67
CA TRP A 41 -1.07 -11.99 13.34
C TRP A 41 -1.09 -11.72 14.84
N LYS A 42 -2.20 -11.25 15.40
CA LYS A 42 -2.38 -11.23 16.87
C LYS A 42 -2.53 -12.63 17.44
N THR A 43 -3.13 -13.53 16.66
CA THR A 43 -3.42 -14.92 17.07
C THR A 43 -2.38 -15.91 16.56
N GLU A 44 -2.00 -15.79 15.28
CA GLU A 44 -1.02 -16.66 14.65
C GLU A 44 0.13 -15.81 14.09
N PRO A 45 1.24 -15.68 14.82
CA PRO A 45 2.35 -14.87 14.35
C PRO A 45 3.00 -15.48 13.10
N PRO A 46 3.61 -14.66 12.23
CA PRO A 46 4.35 -15.14 11.07
C PRO A 46 5.39 -16.21 11.43
N ARG A 47 5.66 -17.12 10.49
CA ARG A 47 6.65 -18.19 10.66
C ARG A 47 8.02 -17.63 11.05
N GLU A 48 8.41 -16.51 10.46
CA GLU A 48 9.67 -15.80 10.70
C GLU A 48 9.76 -15.33 12.15
N VAL A 49 8.67 -14.79 12.71
CA VAL A 49 8.61 -14.39 14.13
C VAL A 49 8.78 -15.62 15.02
N ARG A 50 8.11 -16.73 14.68
CA ARG A 50 8.22 -17.99 15.44
C ARG A 50 9.62 -18.60 15.38
N ASP A 51 10.28 -18.54 14.23
CA ASP A 51 11.64 -19.04 14.05
C ASP A 51 12.67 -18.20 14.80
N VAL A 52 12.57 -16.87 14.72
CA VAL A 52 13.40 -15.94 15.50
C VAL A 52 13.20 -16.17 17.00
N GLN A 53 11.95 -16.30 17.46
CA GLN A 53 11.65 -16.60 18.87
C GLN A 53 12.27 -17.93 19.30
N ARG A 54 12.15 -18.99 18.50
CA ARG A 54 12.71 -20.31 18.82
C ARG A 54 14.23 -20.25 19.02
N ILE A 55 14.95 -19.53 18.16
CA ILE A 55 16.41 -19.38 18.26
C ILE A 55 16.78 -18.66 19.56
N ILE A 56 16.06 -17.58 19.89
CA ILE A 56 16.31 -16.78 21.09
C ILE A 56 15.93 -17.54 22.36
N ASP A 57 14.84 -18.32 22.30
CA ASP A 57 14.34 -19.10 23.44
C ASP A 57 15.37 -20.15 23.90
N VAL A 58 16.13 -20.77 22.98
CA VAL A 58 17.23 -21.68 23.33
C VAL A 58 18.31 -21.00 24.17
N ALA A 59 18.73 -19.80 23.78
CA ALA A 59 19.71 -19.03 24.55
C ALA A 59 19.12 -18.55 25.88
N ARG A 60 17.86 -18.09 25.88
CA ARG A 60 17.15 -17.65 27.08
C ARG A 60 17.04 -18.76 28.13
N GLU A 61 16.66 -19.96 27.70
CA GLU A 61 16.55 -21.13 28.59
C GLU A 61 17.90 -21.54 29.18
N ALA A 62 18.99 -21.43 28.39
CA ALA A 62 20.33 -21.69 28.89
C ALA A 62 20.72 -20.66 29.99
N SER A 63 20.43 -19.38 29.77
CA SER A 63 20.64 -18.31 30.75
C SER A 63 19.78 -18.52 32.01
N GLU A 64 18.51 -18.89 31.86
CA GLU A 64 17.60 -19.17 32.98
C GLU A 64 18.12 -20.31 33.85
N LYS A 65 18.58 -21.40 33.23
CA LYS A 65 19.19 -22.55 33.92
C LYS A 65 20.45 -22.14 34.68
N ALA A 66 21.27 -21.25 34.13
CA ALA A 66 22.47 -20.74 34.79
C ALA A 66 22.15 -19.81 35.98
N GLU A 67 21.09 -19.01 35.90
CA GLU A 67 20.68 -18.11 36.98
C GLU A 67 20.14 -18.86 38.19
N HIS A 68 19.35 -19.91 37.97
CA HIS A 68 18.76 -20.74 39.03
C HIS A 68 19.67 -21.90 39.49
N ALA A 69 20.89 -21.98 38.95
CA ALA A 69 21.84 -23.02 39.29
C ALA A 69 22.39 -22.88 40.71
N ASN A 70 22.68 -24.03 41.34
CA ASN A 70 23.43 -24.09 42.59
C ASN A 70 24.81 -23.45 42.43
N PRO A 71 25.38 -22.81 43.47
CA PRO A 71 26.66 -22.10 43.39
C PRO A 71 27.82 -22.93 42.81
N PHE A 72 27.83 -24.24 43.07
CA PHE A 72 28.86 -25.17 42.58
C PHE A 72 28.85 -25.40 41.06
N THR A 73 27.68 -25.32 40.41
CA THR A 73 27.53 -25.53 38.95
C THR A 73 27.31 -24.23 38.19
N ARG A 74 27.00 -23.13 38.90
CA ARG A 74 26.66 -21.82 38.34
C ARG A 74 27.73 -21.26 37.40
N GLY A 75 29.00 -21.38 37.76
CA GLY A 75 30.11 -20.88 36.92
C GLY A 75 30.19 -21.60 35.57
N TRP A 76 30.09 -22.93 35.58
CA TRP A 76 30.10 -23.74 34.36
C TRP A 76 28.87 -23.47 33.49
N LEU A 77 27.67 -23.39 34.10
CA LEU A 77 26.43 -23.12 33.38
C LEU A 77 26.39 -21.71 32.77
N ARG A 78 27.00 -20.71 33.41
CA ARG A 78 27.15 -19.37 32.83
C ARG A 78 28.00 -19.39 31.56
N HIS A 79 29.15 -20.06 31.60
CA HIS A 79 29.98 -20.21 30.40
C HIS A 79 29.28 -21.03 29.30
N ALA A 80 28.48 -22.03 29.68
CA ALA A 80 27.65 -22.75 28.72
C ALA A 80 26.59 -21.84 28.08
N ALA A 81 25.90 -21.03 28.88
CA ALA A 81 24.91 -20.06 28.40
C ALA A 81 25.54 -18.99 27.49
N GLU A 82 26.74 -18.50 27.81
CA GLU A 82 27.50 -17.58 26.96
C GLU A 82 27.83 -18.20 25.60
N ARG A 83 28.25 -19.47 25.56
CA ARG A 83 28.49 -20.18 24.29
C ARG A 83 27.20 -20.38 23.51
N THR A 84 26.13 -20.84 24.17
CA THR A 84 24.83 -21.01 23.52
C THR A 84 24.32 -19.68 22.96
N ALA A 85 24.44 -18.58 23.70
CA ALA A 85 24.07 -17.25 23.21
C ALA A 85 24.89 -16.85 21.97
N ALA A 86 26.19 -17.12 21.94
CA ALA A 86 27.04 -16.84 20.78
C ALA A 86 26.66 -17.69 19.55
N GLU A 87 26.43 -18.98 19.72
CA GLU A 87 25.98 -19.89 18.65
C GLU A 87 24.62 -19.48 18.09
N GLN A 88 23.66 -19.23 18.99
CA GLN A 88 22.32 -18.77 18.59
C GLN A 88 22.35 -17.38 17.95
N SER A 89 23.29 -16.51 18.34
CA SER A 89 23.49 -15.22 17.67
C SER A 89 23.95 -15.39 16.21
N GLN A 90 24.84 -16.35 15.95
CA GLN A 90 25.26 -16.66 14.58
C GLN A 90 24.11 -17.26 13.77
N LEU A 91 23.33 -18.16 14.37
CA LEU A 91 22.16 -18.75 13.71
C LEU A 91 21.09 -17.69 13.42
N LEU A 92 20.87 -16.76 14.35
CA LEU A 92 19.95 -15.64 14.17
C LEU A 92 20.40 -14.73 13.02
N LYS A 93 21.71 -14.46 12.91
CA LYS A 93 22.27 -13.68 11.81
C LYS A 93 22.05 -14.32 10.44
N GLN A 94 22.08 -15.66 10.36
CA GLN A 94 21.80 -16.39 9.12
C GLN A 94 20.30 -16.42 8.80
N THR A 95 19.46 -16.59 9.82
CA THR A 95 18.01 -16.73 9.67
C THR A 95 17.32 -15.40 9.39
N ALA A 96 17.76 -14.33 10.03
CA ALA A 96 17.20 -12.98 9.94
C ALA A 96 18.30 -11.94 9.72
N PRO A 97 18.98 -11.95 8.55
CA PRO A 97 20.06 -11.00 8.25
C PRO A 97 19.60 -9.53 8.15
N TRP A 98 18.29 -9.29 8.03
CA TRP A 98 17.68 -7.95 8.04
C TRP A 98 17.47 -7.38 9.44
N LEU A 99 17.72 -8.15 10.50
CA LEU A 99 17.62 -7.68 11.88
C LEU A 99 18.86 -6.86 12.26
N GLU A 100 18.68 -5.65 12.77
CA GLU A 100 19.78 -4.73 13.08
C GLU A 100 20.73 -5.25 14.16
N ASN A 101 20.18 -5.95 15.17
CA ASN A 101 20.96 -6.56 16.23
C ASN A 101 20.64 -8.05 16.30
N THR A 102 21.65 -8.89 16.04
CA THR A 102 21.55 -10.35 16.10
C THR A 102 22.35 -10.93 17.27
N THR A 103 22.91 -10.08 18.14
CA THR A 103 23.69 -10.50 19.31
C THR A 103 22.75 -10.74 20.48
N ILE A 104 22.57 -12.00 20.84
CA ILE A 104 21.72 -12.43 21.94
C ILE A 104 22.50 -12.29 23.26
N PRO A 105 21.95 -11.57 24.26
CA PRO A 105 22.56 -11.48 25.58
C PRO A 105 22.60 -12.82 26.33
N ALA A 106 23.61 -13.01 27.17
CA ALA A 106 23.79 -14.24 27.97
C ALA A 106 23.10 -14.19 29.35
N THR A 107 22.38 -13.11 29.67
CA THR A 107 21.56 -13.00 30.89
C THR A 107 20.09 -13.21 30.55
N TYR A 108 19.30 -13.76 31.48
CA TYR A 108 17.90 -14.07 31.20
C TYR A 108 17.07 -12.81 30.94
N ALA A 109 17.23 -11.79 31.79
CA ALA A 109 16.47 -10.55 31.69
C ALA A 109 16.71 -9.83 30.35
N GLU A 110 17.98 -9.72 29.94
CA GLU A 110 18.34 -9.08 28.67
C GLU A 110 17.93 -9.96 27.48
N ALA A 111 18.07 -11.29 27.57
CA ALA A 111 17.60 -12.20 26.51
C ALA A 111 16.08 -12.14 26.33
N ASN A 112 15.31 -11.98 27.41
CA ASN A 112 13.85 -11.84 27.33
C ASN A 112 13.41 -10.50 26.72
N ALA A 113 14.11 -9.41 27.07
CA ALA A 113 13.91 -8.11 26.43
C ALA A 113 14.29 -8.17 24.93
N PHE A 114 15.42 -8.82 24.62
CA PHE A 114 15.88 -9.05 23.25
C PHE A 114 14.86 -9.84 22.44
N ARG A 115 14.31 -10.94 23.00
CA ARG A 115 13.24 -11.74 22.37
C ARG A 115 12.05 -10.88 21.96
N THR A 116 11.61 -10.00 22.85
CA THR A 116 10.45 -9.12 22.61
C THR A 116 10.75 -8.11 21.50
N ASN A 117 11.92 -7.45 21.57
CA ASN A 117 12.34 -6.46 20.58
C ASN A 117 12.58 -7.08 19.20
N ALA A 118 13.26 -8.23 19.14
CA ALA A 118 13.49 -8.97 17.91
C ALA A 118 12.18 -9.43 17.27
N SER A 119 11.25 -9.99 18.07
CA SER A 119 9.92 -10.38 17.58
C SER A 119 9.16 -9.21 16.96
N LYS A 120 9.19 -8.04 17.63
CA LYS A 120 8.55 -6.83 17.12
C LYS A 120 9.20 -6.35 15.82
N ALA A 121 10.53 -6.27 15.78
CA ALA A 121 11.26 -5.86 14.59
C ALA A 121 11.02 -6.81 13.40
N THR A 122 10.95 -8.12 13.65
CA THR A 122 10.58 -9.11 12.63
C THR A 122 9.15 -8.92 12.15
N LEU A 123 8.19 -8.71 13.07
CA LEU A 123 6.80 -8.46 12.68
C LEU A 123 6.65 -7.19 11.83
N ASP A 124 7.35 -6.11 12.21
CA ASP A 124 7.36 -4.85 11.46
C ASP A 124 8.00 -5.04 10.08
N HIS A 125 9.08 -5.83 9.98
CA HIS A 125 9.68 -6.20 8.70
C HIS A 125 8.69 -6.94 7.81
N MET A 126 7.94 -7.92 8.35
CA MET A 126 6.94 -8.68 7.59
C MET A 126 5.73 -7.83 7.19
N ARG A 127 5.37 -6.81 7.98
CA ARG A 127 4.28 -5.89 7.68
C ARG A 127 4.63 -4.89 6.58
N LYS A 128 5.89 -4.48 6.51
CA LYS A 128 6.38 -3.39 5.62
C LYS A 128 5.98 -3.53 4.14
N PRO A 129 6.04 -4.71 3.49
CA PRO A 129 5.62 -4.84 2.09
C PRO A 129 4.15 -4.47 1.84
N TYR A 130 3.26 -4.79 2.79
CA TYR A 130 1.83 -4.48 2.71
C TYR A 130 1.57 -2.99 2.93
N GLU A 131 2.24 -2.39 3.91
CA GLU A 131 2.18 -0.94 4.15
C GLU A 131 2.72 -0.16 2.95
N ASP A 132 3.82 -0.61 2.35
CA ASP A 132 4.41 0.00 1.15
C ASP A 132 3.48 -0.13 -0.06
N ARG A 133 2.76 -1.25 -0.21
CA ARG A 133 1.72 -1.43 -1.23
C ARG A 133 0.59 -0.42 -1.05
N VAL A 134 0.02 -0.29 0.15
CA VAL A 134 -1.02 0.69 0.45
C VAL A 134 -0.53 2.11 0.19
N ARG A 135 0.68 2.45 0.64
CA ARG A 135 1.29 3.76 0.44
C ARG A 135 1.46 4.08 -1.04
N ARG A 136 1.94 3.12 -1.84
CA ARG A 136 2.12 3.28 -3.29
C ARG A 136 0.78 3.49 -4.00
N LEU A 137 -0.23 2.67 -3.72
CA LEU A 137 -1.56 2.79 -4.30
C LEU A 137 -2.23 4.12 -3.93
N ASN A 138 -2.11 4.54 -2.67
CA ASN A 138 -2.65 5.81 -2.20
C ASN A 138 -2.02 7.00 -2.96
N ARG A 139 -0.70 6.95 -3.20
CA ARG A 139 0.00 7.97 -3.99
C ARG A 139 -0.47 7.99 -5.44
N SER A 140 -0.66 6.82 -6.07
CA SER A 140 -1.18 6.72 -7.43
C SER A 140 -2.59 7.30 -7.55
N ARG A 141 -3.49 6.94 -6.64
CA ARG A 141 -4.87 7.48 -6.58
C ARG A 141 -4.89 8.99 -6.38
N PHE A 142 -4.04 9.50 -5.50
CA PHE A 142 -3.92 10.94 -5.27
C PHE A 142 -3.47 11.67 -6.55
N ASN A 143 -2.44 11.17 -7.23
CA ASN A 143 -1.94 11.76 -8.47
C ASN A 143 -2.98 11.71 -9.60
N GLU A 144 -3.77 10.64 -9.69
CA GLU A 144 -4.87 10.51 -10.66
C GLU A 144 -5.94 11.58 -10.41
N ARG A 145 -6.35 11.79 -9.15
CA ARG A 145 -7.30 12.85 -8.76
C ARG A 145 -6.79 14.25 -9.12
N ILE A 146 -5.49 14.50 -8.97
CA ILE A 146 -4.89 15.78 -9.41
C ILE A 146 -5.00 15.93 -10.92
N LYS A 147 -4.63 14.90 -11.71
CA LYS A 147 -4.73 14.93 -13.17
C LYS A 147 -6.16 15.17 -13.65
N GLN A 148 -7.14 14.49 -13.05
CA GLN A 148 -8.56 14.67 -13.36
C GLN A 148 -9.01 16.12 -13.08
N ARG A 149 -8.67 16.68 -11.92
CA ARG A 149 -9.00 18.09 -11.58
C ARG A 149 -8.34 19.08 -12.54
N LEU A 150 -7.09 18.84 -12.96
CA LEU A 150 -6.41 19.69 -13.95
C LEU A 150 -7.09 19.60 -15.32
N ALA A 151 -7.45 18.39 -15.77
CA ALA A 151 -8.17 18.18 -17.02
C ALA A 151 -9.56 18.84 -16.99
N GLU A 152 -10.28 18.74 -15.88
CA GLU A 152 -11.59 19.37 -15.70
C GLU A 152 -11.48 20.90 -15.72
N LYS A 153 -10.48 21.49 -15.04
CA LYS A 153 -10.19 22.94 -15.11
C LYS A 153 -9.89 23.37 -16.54
N HIS A 154 -9.08 22.61 -17.27
CA HIS A 154 -8.72 22.94 -18.65
C HIS A 154 -9.92 22.80 -19.60
N ARG A 155 -10.81 21.84 -19.36
CA ARG A 155 -12.08 21.70 -20.09
C ARG A 155 -13.01 22.89 -19.84
N LYS A 156 -13.25 23.25 -18.58
CA LYS A 156 -14.07 24.42 -18.21
C LYS A 156 -13.51 25.73 -18.76
N SER A 157 -12.19 25.91 -18.74
CA SER A 157 -11.52 27.07 -19.33
C SER A 157 -11.76 27.18 -20.84
N LYS A 158 -11.59 26.07 -21.58
CA LYS A 158 -11.90 26.02 -23.02
C LYS A 158 -13.37 26.34 -23.31
N ASP A 159 -14.28 25.75 -22.54
CA ASP A 159 -15.72 25.98 -22.72
C ASP A 159 -16.08 27.46 -22.49
N ASN A 160 -15.51 28.11 -21.46
CA ASN A 160 -15.70 29.53 -21.18
C ASN A 160 -15.13 30.44 -22.31
N THR A 161 -13.93 30.16 -22.82
CA THR A 161 -13.35 30.96 -23.94
C THR A 161 -14.17 30.84 -25.23
N ARG A 162 -14.84 29.71 -25.44
CA ARG A 162 -15.66 29.46 -26.62
C ARG A 162 -17.02 30.17 -26.54
N THR A 163 -17.59 30.27 -25.34
CA THR A 163 -18.81 31.06 -25.10
C THR A 163 -18.57 32.56 -25.21
N ASP A 164 -17.43 33.07 -24.72
CA ASP A 164 -17.08 34.50 -24.84
C ASP A 164 -16.80 34.92 -26.30
N SER A 165 -16.20 34.02 -27.10
CA SER A 165 -15.96 34.27 -28.53
C SER A 165 -17.25 34.20 -29.36
N ALA A 166 -18.24 33.40 -28.96
CA ALA A 166 -19.55 33.34 -29.62
C ALA A 166 -20.44 34.55 -29.29
N ALA A 167 -20.23 35.19 -28.14
CA ALA A 167 -20.93 36.40 -27.73
C ALA A 167 -20.37 37.69 -28.37
N THR A 168 -19.20 37.63 -29.01
CA THR A 168 -18.55 38.77 -29.66
C THR A 168 -18.56 38.61 -31.19
N SER A 169 -19.75 38.67 -31.78
CA SER A 169 -19.91 38.88 -33.23
C SER A 169 -20.61 40.23 -33.44
N PRO A 170 -19.93 41.30 -33.88
CA PRO A 170 -20.59 42.56 -34.13
C PRO A 170 -21.39 42.44 -35.43
N ALA A 171 -22.71 42.36 -35.29
CA ALA A 171 -23.62 42.57 -36.41
C ALA A 171 -23.38 43.99 -36.96
N GLN A 172 -22.83 44.08 -38.18
CA GLN A 172 -22.83 45.32 -38.95
C GLN A 172 -24.28 45.71 -39.27
N PRO A 173 -24.70 46.97 -39.07
CA PRO A 173 -25.86 47.49 -39.77
C PRO A 173 -25.42 48.26 -41.02
N LEU A 174 -25.93 47.80 -42.16
CA LEU A 174 -26.10 48.59 -43.37
C LEU A 174 -26.85 49.89 -43.03
N GLY A 175 -26.20 51.04 -43.30
CA GLY A 175 -26.79 52.36 -43.13
C GLY A 175 -26.29 53.31 -44.20
N THR A 176 -26.99 53.34 -45.33
CA THR A 176 -26.81 54.33 -46.39
C THR A 176 -27.01 55.76 -45.84
N ARG A 177 -26.01 56.64 -45.99
CA ARG A 177 -26.25 58.10 -45.97
C ARG A 177 -25.47 58.79 -47.09
N ARG A 178 -26.24 59.60 -47.81
CA ARG A 178 -25.92 60.31 -49.06
C ARG A 178 -25.38 61.70 -48.74
N ALA A 179 -24.39 62.12 -49.53
CA ALA A 179 -24.01 63.48 -49.95
C ALA A 179 -23.81 64.60 -48.91
N GLY A 180 -22.61 65.21 -48.97
CA GLY A 180 -22.32 66.54 -48.42
C GLY A 180 -20.89 66.96 -48.73
N ALA A 181 -20.71 67.76 -49.77
CA ALA A 181 -19.41 68.28 -50.23
C ALA A 181 -18.84 69.37 -49.30
N ARG A 182 -17.51 69.41 -49.10
CA ARG A 182 -16.64 70.56 -49.45
C ARG A 182 -15.21 70.41 -48.90
N ARG A 183 -14.27 70.61 -49.83
CA ARG A 183 -12.87 71.09 -49.76
C ARG A 183 -12.40 71.66 -48.39
N HIS A 184 -11.21 71.27 -47.91
CA HIS A 184 -9.95 72.00 -48.12
C HIS A 184 -8.74 71.26 -47.50
N ARG A 185 -7.56 71.52 -48.09
CA ARG A 185 -6.21 71.04 -47.78
C ARG A 185 -5.53 72.01 -46.74
N PRO A 186 -4.24 71.85 -46.35
CA PRO A 186 -3.71 71.23 -45.13
C PRO A 186 -2.94 72.22 -44.19
N SER A 187 -2.11 71.66 -43.29
CA SER A 187 -1.04 72.26 -42.46
C SER A 187 -1.46 72.68 -41.04
N VAL A 188 -0.73 72.41 -39.96
CA VAL A 188 0.73 72.26 -39.73
C VAL A 188 1.00 71.16 -38.71
#